data_AF-A0A843C3P3-F1
#
_entry.id   AF-A0A843C3P3-F1
#
_cell.length_a   1.000
_cell.length_b   1.000
_cell.length_c   1.000
_cell.angle_alpha   90.00
_cell.angle_beta   90.00
_cell.angle_gamma   90.00
#
_symmetry.space_group_name_H-M   'P 1'
#
loop_
_entity.id
_entity.type
_entity.pdbx_description
1 polymer ?
#
loop_
_entity_poly.entity_id
_entity_poly.type
_entity_poly.pdbx_seq_one_letter_code
_entity_poly.pdbx_strand_id
1 'polypeptide(L)'
;YNAEQLKDILYARAEKAFNGSTLGDAVIPLCAALAASEHGDARRALDLLRVSGEIAERSGSRGVCEEHVRHAIEKLEVNRVAEVVKTLPLQSKIVLTSVLVLNRERSKRRFSSGEVYNMYRKLCNQLDMDALTQRRVTDFVSELDILGLVNAVIVSKGRYGRTKEISLSVPEECVQPVILEDYKLKAISSIRVRTQITL
;
A
#
# COMPACT_ATOMS: atom_id res chain seq x y z
N TYR A 1 -20.62 3.69 10.87
CA TYR A 1 -21.48 4.89 10.88
C TYR A 1 -21.96 5.19 9.47
N ASN A 2 -23.18 5.69 9.31
CA ASN A 2 -23.63 6.18 8.00
C ASN A 2 -23.04 7.57 7.70
N ALA A 3 -23.19 8.06 6.47
CA ALA A 3 -22.60 9.33 6.05
C ALA A 3 -23.10 10.52 6.89
N GLU A 4 -24.39 10.57 7.23
CA GLU A 4 -24.96 11.66 8.04
C GLU A 4 -24.37 11.68 9.46
N GLN A 5 -24.27 10.52 10.12
CA GLN A 5 -23.65 10.41 11.44
C GLN A 5 -22.18 10.83 11.43
N LEU A 6 -21.43 10.45 10.38
CA LEU A 6 -20.04 10.87 10.23
C LEU A 6 -19.93 12.37 9.99
N LYS A 7 -20.84 12.93 9.20
CA LYS A 7 -20.92 14.36 8.95
C LYS A 7 -21.11 15.15 10.26
N ASP A 8 -22.04 14.72 11.11
CA ASP A 8 -22.31 15.35 12.41
C ASP A 8 -21.08 15.27 13.34
N ILE A 9 -20.43 14.10 13.40
CA ILE A 9 -19.19 13.91 14.16
C ILE A 9 -18.10 14.86 13.66
N LEU A 10 -17.93 14.97 12.34
CA LEU A 10 -16.91 15.82 11.74
C LEU A 10 -17.20 17.31 12.00
N TYR A 11 -18.44 17.77 11.88
CA TYR A 11 -18.82 19.15 12.22
C TYR A 11 -18.48 19.49 13.67
N ALA A 12 -18.91 18.64 14.62
CA ALA A 12 -18.64 18.86 16.04
C ALA A 12 -17.14 18.88 16.40
N ARG A 13 -16.29 18.22 15.60
CA ARG A 13 -14.84 18.25 15.75
C ARG A 13 -14.20 19.41 15.02
N ALA A 14 -14.71 19.77 13.84
CA ALA A 14 -14.24 20.88 13.02
C ALA A 14 -14.37 22.22 13.76
N GLU A 15 -15.50 22.45 14.44
CA GLU A 15 -15.73 23.66 15.24
C GLU A 15 -14.68 23.89 16.34
N LYS A 16 -14.06 22.82 16.84
CA LYS A 16 -13.03 22.89 17.89
C LYS A 16 -11.61 22.97 17.33
N ALA A 17 -11.40 22.54 16.09
CA ALA A 17 -10.08 22.32 15.51
C ALA A 17 -9.72 23.32 14.40
N PHE A 18 -10.71 23.93 13.75
CA PHE A 18 -10.53 24.88 12.66
C PHE A 18 -11.05 26.26 13.03
N ASN A 19 -10.42 27.30 12.49
CA ASN A 19 -10.93 28.67 12.62
C ASN A 19 -12.19 28.84 11.78
N GLY A 20 -13.07 29.76 12.18
CA GLY A 20 -14.28 30.08 11.41
C GLY A 20 -13.92 30.41 9.96
N SER A 21 -14.67 29.83 9.00
CA SER A 21 -14.55 30.08 7.55
C SER A 21 -13.36 29.44 6.81
N THR A 22 -12.56 28.58 7.45
CA THR A 22 -11.41 27.95 6.76
C THR A 22 -11.74 26.64 6.04
N LEU A 23 -12.95 26.08 6.22
CA LEU A 23 -13.39 24.86 5.55
C LEU A 23 -14.42 25.20 4.49
N GLY A 24 -14.21 24.75 3.25
CA GLY A 24 -15.25 24.82 2.23
C GLY A 24 -16.44 23.91 2.56
N ASP A 25 -17.64 24.32 2.17
CA ASP A 25 -18.90 23.66 2.53
C ASP A 25 -18.96 22.18 2.13
N ALA A 26 -18.29 21.81 1.04
CA ALA A 26 -18.25 20.43 0.53
C ALA A 26 -17.23 19.52 1.23
N VAL A 27 -16.29 20.07 2.03
CA VAL A 27 -15.17 19.30 2.61
C VAL A 27 -15.66 18.25 3.59
N ILE A 28 -16.45 18.64 4.59
CA ILE A 28 -16.97 17.73 5.61
C ILE A 28 -17.92 16.68 5.00
N PRO A 29 -18.90 17.05 4.16
CA PRO A 29 -19.72 16.07 3.44
C PRO A 29 -18.90 15.07 2.62
N LEU A 30 -17.87 15.53 1.91
CA LEU A 30 -17.00 14.66 1.13
C LEU A 30 -16.24 13.67 2.02
N CYS A 31 -15.61 14.13 3.10
CA CYS A 31 -14.91 13.27 4.05
C CYS A 31 -15.85 12.21 4.68
N ALA A 32 -17.07 12.62 5.04
CA ALA A 32 -18.07 11.73 5.62
C ALA A 32 -18.55 10.67 4.61
N ALA A 33 -18.83 11.06 3.37
CA ALA A 33 -19.27 10.16 2.32
C ALA A 33 -18.21 9.10 1.99
N LEU A 34 -16.94 9.51 1.88
CA LEU A 34 -15.82 8.60 1.60
C LEU A 34 -15.62 7.58 2.72
N ALA A 35 -15.60 8.03 3.98
CA ALA A 35 -15.46 7.14 5.11
C ALA A 35 -16.67 6.21 5.30
N ALA A 36 -17.89 6.67 4.99
CA ALA A 36 -19.10 5.84 4.98
C ALA A 36 -19.03 4.72 3.93
N SER A 37 -18.50 5.02 2.74
CA SER A 37 -18.35 4.03 1.67
C SER A 37 -17.38 2.90 2.06
N GLU A 38 -16.38 3.19 2.89
CA GLU A 38 -15.41 2.22 3.39
C GLU A 38 -15.75 1.75 4.82
N HIS A 39 -16.94 1.18 4.99
CA HIS A 39 -17.42 0.57 6.24
C HIS A 39 -17.83 1.56 7.36
N GLY A 40 -17.67 2.87 7.14
CA GLY A 40 -18.15 3.89 8.06
C GLY A 40 -17.31 4.08 9.31
N ASP A 41 -15.98 4.11 9.17
CA ASP A 41 -15.03 4.36 10.25
C ASP A 41 -14.87 5.86 10.54
N ALA A 42 -15.26 6.28 11.75
CA ALA A 42 -15.14 7.67 12.20
C ALA A 42 -13.69 8.12 12.39
N ARG A 43 -12.75 7.21 12.71
CA ARG A 43 -11.33 7.56 12.82
C ARG A 43 -10.78 7.95 11.47
N ARG A 44 -11.09 7.16 10.43
CA ARG A 44 -10.69 7.46 9.05
C ARG A 44 -11.27 8.78 8.56
N ALA A 45 -12.53 9.07 8.88
CA ALA A 45 -13.15 10.36 8.57
C ALA A 45 -12.38 11.54 9.20
N LEU A 46 -12.01 11.41 10.49
CA LEU A 46 -11.27 12.43 11.23
C LEU A 46 -9.83 12.59 10.71
N ASP A 47 -9.15 11.48 10.41
CA ASP A 47 -7.81 11.51 9.82
C ASP A 47 -7.82 12.16 8.44
N LEU A 48 -8.84 11.88 7.63
CA LEU A 48 -9.01 12.50 6.32
C LEU A 48 -9.19 14.01 6.44
N LEU A 49 -10.05 14.47 7.34
CA LEU A 49 -10.24 15.90 7.60
C LEU A 49 -8.97 16.57 8.11
N ARG A 50 -8.27 15.95 9.06
CA ARG A 50 -7.01 16.45 9.62
C ARG A 50 -5.93 16.59 8.54
N VAL A 51 -5.68 15.52 7.77
CA VAL A 51 -4.65 15.53 6.72
C VAL A 51 -5.00 16.52 5.61
N SER A 52 -6.28 16.72 5.29
CA SER A 52 -6.72 17.76 4.35
C SER A 52 -6.33 19.17 4.83
N GLY A 53 -6.52 19.44 6.14
CA GLY A 53 -6.05 20.67 6.78
C GLY A 53 -4.55 20.86 6.69
N GLU A 54 -3.77 19.83 7.02
CA GLU A 54 -2.30 19.86 6.94
C GLU A 54 -1.79 20.12 5.51
N ILE A 55 -2.46 19.55 4.49
CA ILE A 55 -2.08 19.77 3.09
C ILE A 55 -2.39 21.21 2.69
N ALA A 56 -3.56 21.75 3.06
CA ALA A 56 -3.94 23.13 2.81
C ALA A 56 -2.99 24.14 3.47
N GLU A 57 -2.57 23.85 4.70
CA GLU A 57 -1.58 24.66 5.42
C GLU A 57 -0.21 24.63 4.72
N ARG A 58 0.27 23.44 4.33
CA ARG A 58 1.55 23.29 3.61
C ARG A 58 1.55 23.95 2.23
N SER A 59 0.40 24.00 1.56
CA SER A 59 0.26 24.67 0.25
C SER A 59 0.07 26.19 0.38
N GLY A 60 -0.04 26.73 1.60
CA GLY A 60 -0.32 28.15 1.83
C GLY A 60 -1.74 28.56 1.44
N SER A 61 -2.67 27.61 1.32
CA SER A 61 -4.06 27.88 1.00
C SER A 61 -4.76 28.60 2.16
N ARG A 62 -5.67 29.53 1.83
CA ARG A 62 -6.48 30.26 2.82
C ARG A 62 -7.56 29.39 3.48
N GLY A 63 -7.82 28.21 2.91
CA GLY A 63 -8.80 27.26 3.42
C GLY A 63 -8.66 25.87 2.80
N VAL A 64 -9.33 24.90 3.40
CA VAL A 64 -9.44 23.53 2.91
C VAL A 64 -10.54 23.47 1.87
N CYS A 65 -10.27 22.77 0.77
CA CYS A 65 -11.19 22.57 -0.34
C CYS A 65 -11.15 21.09 -0.75
N GLU A 66 -12.00 20.69 -1.68
CA GLU A 66 -12.10 19.28 -2.11
C GLU A 66 -10.79 18.73 -2.68
N GLU A 67 -9.98 19.55 -3.34
CA GLU A 67 -8.67 19.12 -3.87
C GLU A 67 -7.72 18.67 -2.77
N HIS A 68 -7.71 19.38 -1.63
CA HIS A 68 -6.96 18.97 -0.45
C HIS A 68 -7.45 17.63 0.12
N VAL A 69 -8.76 17.36 0.05
CA VAL A 69 -9.33 16.06 0.45
C VAL A 69 -8.87 14.96 -0.49
N ARG A 70 -8.89 15.18 -1.81
CA ARG A 70 -8.41 14.21 -2.80
C ARG A 70 -6.94 13.86 -2.56
N HIS A 71 -6.08 14.87 -2.35
CA HIS A 71 -4.67 14.62 -2.01
C HIS A 71 -4.51 13.93 -0.64
N ALA A 72 -5.38 14.22 0.33
CA ALA A 72 -5.35 13.56 1.63
C ALA A 72 -5.66 12.07 1.52
N ILE A 73 -6.57 11.65 0.63
CA ILE A 73 -6.87 10.24 0.35
C ILE A 73 -5.60 9.53 -0.13
N GLU A 74 -4.96 10.06 -1.16
CA GLU A 74 -3.74 9.47 -1.74
C GLU A 74 -2.64 9.33 -0.69
N LYS A 75 -2.41 10.39 0.09
CA LYS A 75 -1.40 10.41 1.16
C LYS A 75 -1.73 9.42 2.28
N LEU A 76 -2.99 9.30 2.69
CA LEU A 76 -3.41 8.36 3.72
C LEU A 76 -3.27 6.90 3.25
N GLU A 77 -3.57 6.61 1.99
CA GLU A 77 -3.35 5.28 1.43
C GLU A 77 -1.86 4.91 1.36
N VAL A 78 -1.00 5.84 0.91
CA VAL A 78 0.45 5.64 0.92
C VAL A 78 0.95 5.34 2.33
N ASN A 79 0.53 6.15 3.32
CA ASN A 79 0.93 5.97 4.72
C ASN A 79 0.43 4.64 5.29
N ARG A 80 -0.81 4.24 4.98
CA ARG A 80 -1.39 2.98 5.42
C ARG A 80 -0.59 1.80 4.88
N VAL A 81 -0.31 1.78 3.57
CA VAL A 81 0.52 0.74 2.95
C VAL A 81 1.91 0.70 3.60
N ALA A 82 2.51 1.88 3.82
CA ALA A 82 3.81 1.97 4.45
C ALA A 82 3.83 1.38 5.87
N GLU A 83 2.87 1.72 6.72
CA GLU A 83 2.79 1.19 8.08
C GLU A 83 2.60 -0.33 8.09
N VAL A 84 1.76 -0.87 7.21
CA VAL A 84 1.62 -2.34 7.07
C VAL A 84 2.96 -2.96 6.68
N VAL A 85 3.64 -2.43 5.66
CA VAL A 85 4.93 -2.95 5.17
C VAL A 85 6.02 -2.88 6.24
N LYS A 86 6.07 -1.81 7.06
CA LYS A 86 7.03 -1.68 8.17
C LYS A 86 6.90 -2.79 9.19
N THR A 87 5.66 -3.17 9.52
CA THR A 87 5.38 -4.20 10.54
C THR A 87 5.60 -5.64 10.06
N LEU A 88 5.81 -5.84 8.75
CA LEU A 88 6.02 -7.18 8.19
C LEU A 88 7.30 -7.84 8.75
N PRO A 89 7.25 -9.15 9.04
CA PRO A 89 8.47 -9.92 9.26
C PRO A 89 9.40 -9.87 8.04
N LEU A 90 10.71 -9.94 8.28
CA LEU A 90 11.73 -9.87 7.23
C LEU A 90 11.47 -10.85 6.08
N GLN A 91 11.08 -12.09 6.38
CA GLN A 91 10.79 -13.10 5.36
C GLN A 91 9.60 -12.70 4.46
N SER A 92 8.54 -12.13 5.04
CA SER A 92 7.40 -11.60 4.28
C SER A 92 7.80 -10.37 3.44
N LYS A 93 8.69 -9.51 3.95
CA LYS A 93 9.26 -8.40 3.18
C LYS A 93 10.08 -8.90 1.98
N ILE A 94 10.86 -9.98 2.13
CA ILE A 94 11.61 -10.57 1.00
C ILE A 94 10.65 -11.15 -0.05
N VAL A 95 9.55 -11.81 0.37
CA VAL A 95 8.52 -12.28 -0.56
C VAL A 95 7.87 -11.11 -1.32
N LEU A 96 7.51 -10.03 -0.62
CA LEU A 96 6.97 -8.81 -1.25
C LEU A 96 7.98 -8.19 -2.23
N THR A 97 9.25 -8.10 -1.82
CA THR A 97 10.35 -7.64 -2.68
C THR A 97 10.51 -8.51 -3.93
N SER A 98 10.30 -9.83 -3.79
CA SER A 98 10.37 -10.76 -4.92
C SER A 98 9.31 -10.44 -5.99
N VAL A 99 8.09 -10.13 -5.55
CA VAL A 99 7.00 -9.72 -6.44
C VAL A 99 7.31 -8.38 -7.10
N LEU A 100 7.85 -7.41 -6.35
CA LEU A 100 8.26 -6.10 -6.88
C LEU A 100 9.34 -6.23 -7.96
N VAL A 101 10.41 -6.99 -7.70
CA VAL A 101 11.50 -7.20 -8.67
C VAL A 101 10.96 -7.89 -9.93
N LEU A 102 10.11 -8.91 -9.78
CA LEU A 102 9.47 -9.56 -10.92
C LEU A 102 8.60 -8.59 -11.74
N ASN A 103 7.88 -7.68 -11.08
CA ASN A 103 7.07 -6.65 -11.71
C ASN A 103 7.90 -5.65 -12.54
N ARG A 104 9.15 -5.37 -12.14
CA ARG A 104 10.08 -4.53 -12.91
C ARG A 104 10.76 -5.26 -14.05
N GLU A 105 11.22 -6.49 -13.81
CA GLU A 105 12.05 -7.22 -14.77
C GLU A 105 11.25 -7.83 -15.93
N ARG A 106 9.93 -8.00 -15.76
CA ARG A 106 9.10 -8.73 -16.71
C ARG A 106 8.03 -7.83 -17.31
N SER A 107 7.79 -7.99 -18.60
CA SER A 107 6.68 -7.32 -19.32
C SER A 107 5.28 -7.85 -18.94
N LYS A 108 5.15 -8.67 -17.90
CA LYS A 108 3.88 -9.24 -17.43
C LYS A 108 3.63 -8.82 -15.98
N ARG A 109 2.35 -8.68 -15.62
CA ARG A 109 1.92 -8.24 -14.28
C ARG A 109 1.45 -9.37 -13.36
N ARG A 110 1.53 -10.62 -13.82
CA ARG A 110 1.08 -11.80 -13.06
C ARG A 110 2.16 -12.88 -13.06
N PHE A 111 2.45 -13.40 -11.88
CA PHE A 111 3.52 -14.34 -11.62
C PHE A 111 2.98 -15.60 -10.98
N SER A 112 3.48 -16.76 -11.41
CA SER A 112 3.16 -18.02 -10.74
C SER A 112 3.84 -18.11 -9.37
N SER A 113 3.30 -18.94 -8.47
CA SER A 113 3.96 -19.23 -7.18
C SER A 113 5.41 -19.72 -7.33
N GLY A 114 5.71 -20.46 -8.41
CA GLY A 114 7.06 -20.92 -8.70
C GLY A 114 8.02 -19.78 -9.07
N GLU A 115 7.55 -18.80 -9.84
CA GLU A 115 8.36 -17.62 -10.19
C GLU A 115 8.67 -16.77 -8.96
N VAL A 116 7.65 -16.52 -8.13
CA VAL A 116 7.82 -15.77 -6.87
C VAL A 116 8.80 -16.50 -5.95
N TYR A 117 8.65 -17.82 -5.78
CA TYR A 117 9.56 -18.63 -4.97
C TYR A 117 11.00 -18.61 -5.48
N ASN A 118 11.20 -18.72 -6.79
CA ASN A 118 12.53 -18.68 -7.40
C ASN A 118 13.20 -17.31 -7.20
N MET A 119 12.44 -16.21 -7.32
CA MET A 119 12.96 -14.88 -7.02
C MET A 119 13.28 -14.71 -5.53
N TYR A 120 12.39 -15.17 -4.66
CA TYR A 120 12.61 -15.19 -3.21
C TYR A 120 13.90 -15.90 -2.83
N ARG A 121 14.14 -17.10 -3.37
CA ARG A 121 15.39 -17.84 -3.12
C ARG A 121 16.63 -17.06 -3.59
N LYS A 122 16.55 -16.39 -4.76
CA LYS A 122 17.66 -15.56 -5.24
C LYS A 122 17.95 -14.39 -4.30
N LEU A 123 16.92 -13.75 -3.76
CA LEU A 123 17.08 -12.65 -2.80
C LEU A 123 17.62 -13.15 -1.46
N CYS A 124 17.14 -14.30 -0.96
CA CYS A 124 17.70 -14.92 0.25
C CYS A 124 19.20 -15.20 0.09
N ASN A 125 19.63 -15.76 -1.04
CA ASN A 125 21.05 -16.01 -1.31
C ASN A 125 21.88 -14.71 -1.37
N GLN A 126 21.32 -13.62 -1.87
CA GLN A 126 22.00 -12.31 -1.89
C GLN A 126 22.11 -11.67 -0.50
N LEU A 127 21.17 -12.00 0.38
CA LEU A 127 21.12 -11.53 1.77
C LEU A 127 21.89 -12.43 2.74
N ASP A 128 22.51 -13.50 2.25
CA ASP A 128 23.11 -14.55 3.09
C ASP A 128 22.12 -15.11 4.13
N MET A 129 20.90 -15.41 3.66
CA MET A 129 19.80 -15.94 4.46
C MET A 129 19.35 -17.31 3.96
N ASP A 130 18.97 -18.18 4.90
CA ASP A 130 18.35 -19.44 4.57
C ASP A 130 16.96 -19.25 3.95
N ALA A 131 16.80 -19.80 2.74
CA ALA A 131 15.52 -19.81 2.05
C ALA A 131 14.56 -20.80 2.71
N LEU A 132 13.35 -20.34 3.04
CA LEU A 132 12.29 -21.20 3.53
C LEU A 132 11.72 -22.09 2.42
N THR A 133 10.90 -23.06 2.81
CA THR A 133 10.23 -23.95 1.86
C THR A 133 9.22 -23.20 0.98
N GLN A 134 8.96 -23.75 -0.21
CA GLN A 134 7.96 -23.20 -1.13
C GLN A 134 6.56 -23.11 -0.50
N ARG A 135 6.21 -24.07 0.38
CA ARG A 135 4.96 -24.04 1.13
C ARG A 135 4.87 -22.79 2.01
N ARG A 136 5.91 -22.50 2.80
CA ARG A 136 5.92 -21.34 3.69
C ARG A 136 5.87 -20.02 2.93
N VAL A 137 6.55 -19.93 1.79
CA VAL A 137 6.45 -18.75 0.90
C VAL A 137 5.04 -18.58 0.35
N THR A 138 4.34 -19.67 0.05
CA THR A 138 2.94 -19.62 -0.40
C THR A 138 2.00 -19.15 0.73
N ASP A 139 2.28 -19.53 1.98
CA ASP A 139 1.56 -19.01 3.15
C ASP A 139 1.77 -17.50 3.27
N PHE A 140 3.02 -17.02 3.16
CA PHE A 140 3.32 -15.58 3.16
C PHE A 140 2.64 -14.81 2.02
N VAL A 141 2.59 -15.38 0.81
CA VAL A 141 1.81 -14.76 -0.28
C VAL A 141 0.34 -14.62 0.10
N SER A 142 -0.22 -15.61 0.79
CA SER A 142 -1.62 -15.57 1.22
C SER A 142 -1.83 -14.57 2.36
N GLU A 143 -0.87 -14.44 3.29
CA GLU A 143 -0.88 -13.39 4.31
C GLU A 143 -0.79 -11.98 3.69
N LEU A 144 0.08 -11.78 2.70
CA LEU A 144 0.21 -10.52 1.96
C LEU A 144 -1.04 -10.18 1.15
N ASP A 145 -1.76 -11.19 0.66
CA ASP A 145 -3.04 -11.06 -0.04
C ASP A 145 -4.14 -10.57 0.92
N ILE A 146 -4.21 -11.14 2.12
CA ILE A 146 -5.13 -10.69 3.19
C ILE A 146 -4.84 -9.23 3.58
N LEU A 147 -3.56 -8.83 3.60
CA LEU A 147 -3.16 -7.45 3.88
C LEU A 147 -3.39 -6.49 2.70
N GLY A 148 -3.81 -7.00 1.54
CA GLY A 148 -4.08 -6.21 0.33
C GLY A 148 -2.83 -5.69 -0.38
N LEU A 149 -1.64 -6.23 -0.05
CA LEU A 149 -0.37 -5.82 -0.67
C LEU A 149 -0.15 -6.52 -2.01
N VAL A 150 -0.60 -7.76 -2.11
CA VAL A 150 -0.63 -8.56 -3.36
C VAL A 150 -2.04 -9.05 -3.61
N ASN A 151 -2.28 -9.56 -4.82
CA ASN A 151 -3.50 -10.26 -5.19
C ASN A 151 -3.12 -11.65 -5.67
N ALA A 152 -3.66 -12.71 -5.05
CA ALA A 152 -3.34 -14.10 -5.36
C ALA A 152 -4.56 -14.89 -5.83
N VAL A 153 -4.73 -15.03 -7.14
CA VAL A 153 -5.89 -15.71 -7.76
C VAL A 153 -5.54 -17.12 -8.21
N ILE A 154 -6.36 -18.11 -7.86
CA ILE A 154 -6.20 -19.48 -8.36
C ILE A 154 -6.72 -19.56 -9.80
N VAL A 155 -5.86 -19.91 -10.74
CA VAL A 155 -6.19 -20.08 -12.16
C VAL A 155 -6.03 -21.55 -12.55
N SER A 156 -7.03 -22.09 -13.24
CA SER A 156 -6.96 -23.42 -13.86
C SER A 156 -6.19 -23.32 -15.18
N LYS A 157 -5.18 -24.17 -15.36
CA LYS A 157 -4.44 -24.34 -16.62
C LYS A 157 -4.85 -25.65 -17.32
N GLY A 158 -6.06 -26.15 -17.05
CA GLY A 158 -6.58 -27.38 -17.64
C GLY A 158 -5.75 -28.60 -17.24
N ARG A 159 -5.25 -29.34 -18.23
CA ARG A 159 -4.42 -30.55 -18.00
C ARG A 159 -3.12 -30.28 -17.24
N TYR A 160 -2.65 -29.02 -17.21
CA TYR A 160 -1.46 -28.59 -16.49
C TYR A 160 -1.72 -28.26 -15.00
N GLY A 161 -2.94 -28.53 -14.50
CA GLY A 161 -3.30 -28.34 -13.10
C GLY A 161 -3.76 -26.92 -12.78
N ARG A 162 -3.68 -26.56 -11.49
CA ARG A 162 -4.06 -25.24 -10.95
C ARG A 162 -2.83 -24.55 -10.41
N THR A 163 -2.72 -23.25 -10.63
CA THR A 163 -1.64 -22.43 -10.08
C THR A 163 -2.21 -21.14 -9.49
N LYS A 164 -1.51 -20.53 -8.52
CA LYS A 164 -1.84 -19.17 -8.08
C LYS A 164 -1.09 -18.19 -8.99
N GLU A 165 -1.82 -17.27 -9.60
CA GLU A 165 -1.29 -16.08 -10.24
C GLU A 165 -1.27 -14.94 -9.22
N ILE A 166 -0.10 -14.35 -9.04
CA ILE A 166 0.22 -13.35 -8.01
C ILE A 166 0.57 -12.04 -8.72
N SER A 167 -0.04 -10.94 -8.31
CA SER A 167 0.27 -9.59 -8.78
C SER A 167 0.37 -8.61 -7.62
N LEU A 168 1.07 -7.50 -7.81
CA LEU A 168 1.08 -6.41 -6.83
C LEU A 168 -0.29 -5.71 -6.84
N SER A 169 -0.86 -5.46 -5.65
CA SER A 169 -2.16 -4.78 -5.50
C SER A 169 -2.04 -3.28 -5.22
N VAL A 170 -0.87 -2.86 -4.74
CA VAL A 170 -0.56 -1.48 -4.37
C VAL A 170 0.45 -0.88 -5.34
N PRO A 171 0.49 0.46 -5.52
CA PRO A 171 1.52 1.10 -6.31
C PRO A 171 2.91 0.79 -5.74
N GLU A 172 3.85 0.50 -6.63
CA GLU A 172 5.24 0.20 -6.26
C GLU A 172 5.91 1.35 -5.51
N GLU A 173 5.55 2.58 -5.87
CA GLU A 173 6.00 3.85 -5.29
C GLU A 173 5.73 3.92 -3.78
N CYS A 174 4.64 3.27 -3.32
CA CYS A 174 4.26 3.25 -1.90
C CYS A 174 5.07 2.23 -1.10
N VAL A 175 5.57 1.17 -1.74
CA VAL A 175 6.19 0.02 -1.07
C VAL A 175 7.70 0.12 -1.07
N GLN A 176 8.29 0.53 -2.20
CA GLN A 176 9.74 0.53 -2.38
C GLN A 176 10.47 1.38 -1.32
N PRO A 177 10.10 2.65 -1.04
CA PRO A 177 10.83 3.46 -0.08
C PRO A 177 10.91 2.80 1.30
N VAL A 178 9.81 2.17 1.71
CA VAL A 178 9.66 1.53 3.02
C VAL A 178 10.47 0.25 3.12
N ILE A 179 10.55 -0.53 2.04
CA ILE A 179 11.42 -1.71 1.99
C ILE A 179 12.90 -1.30 2.11
N LEU A 180 13.28 -0.16 1.54
CA LEU A 180 14.66 0.35 1.56
C LEU A 180 15.09 0.94 2.91
N GLU A 181 14.14 1.26 3.80
CA GLU A 181 14.43 1.65 5.19
C GLU A 181 14.97 0.47 6.01
N ASP A 182 14.64 -0.76 5.64
CA ASP A 182 15.15 -1.96 6.31
C ASP A 182 16.62 -2.19 5.94
N TYR A 183 17.52 -2.03 6.91
CA TYR A 183 18.97 -2.08 6.69
C TYR A 183 19.45 -3.37 6.00
N LYS A 184 18.76 -4.51 6.25
CA LYS A 184 19.09 -5.78 5.58
C LYS A 184 18.69 -5.75 4.11
N LEU A 185 17.53 -5.20 3.79
CA LEU A 185 17.01 -5.13 2.42
C LEU A 185 17.64 -4.01 1.59
N LYS A 186 18.15 -2.96 2.26
CA LYS A 186 18.93 -1.90 1.62
C LYS A 186 20.15 -2.45 0.87
N ALA A 187 20.76 -3.53 1.37
CA ALA A 187 21.88 -4.20 0.70
C ALA A 187 21.51 -4.76 -0.68
N ILE A 188 20.27 -5.25 -0.88
CA ILE A 188 19.79 -5.73 -2.18
C ILE A 188 19.65 -4.57 -3.18
N SER A 189 19.22 -3.39 -2.71
CA SER A 189 19.02 -2.22 -3.59
C SER A 189 20.30 -1.76 -4.28
N SER A 190 21.45 -1.91 -3.62
CA SER A 190 22.77 -1.61 -4.16
C SER A 190 23.29 -2.69 -5.10
N ILE A 191 22.74 -3.91 -5.06
CA ILE A 191 23.38 -5.08 -5.68
C ILE A 191 22.89 -5.35 -7.11
N ARG A 192 21.68 -4.96 -7.54
CA ARG A 192 21.28 -5.04 -8.96
C ARG A 192 19.92 -4.36 -9.24
N VAL A 193 19.97 -3.11 -9.70
CA VAL A 193 19.33 -2.78 -10.98
C VAL A 193 20.46 -2.86 -12.01
N ARG A 194 20.91 -4.08 -12.35
CA ARG A 194 21.68 -4.25 -13.59
C ARG A 194 20.66 -4.21 -14.72
N THR A 195 20.31 -3.01 -15.13
CA THR A 195 19.75 -2.76 -16.45
C THR A 195 20.78 -3.30 -17.44
N GLN A 196 20.60 -4.53 -17.93
CA GLN A 196 21.16 -4.88 -19.21
C GLN A 196 20.35 -4.11 -20.24
N ILE A 197 20.74 -2.85 -20.45
CA ILE A 197 20.55 -2.19 -21.74
C ILE A 197 21.57 -2.87 -22.63
N THR A 198 21.14 -3.94 -23.30
CA THR A 198 21.84 -4.39 -24.48
C THR A 198 21.32 -3.53 -25.63
N LEU A 199 22.27 -2.83 -26.24
CA LEU A 199 22.16 -1.94 -27.40
C LEU A 199 21.25 -2.47 -28.51
#